data_AF-A0AAU9ERM1-F1
#
_entry.id   AF-A0AAU9ERM1-F1
#
_cell.length_a   1.000
_cell.length_b   1.000
_cell.length_c   1.000
_cell.angle_alpha   90.00
_cell.angle_beta   90.00
_cell.angle_gamma   90.00
#
_symmetry.space_group_name_H-M   'P 1'
#
loop_
_entity.id
_entity.type
_entity.pdbx_description
1 polymer ?
#
loop_
_entity_poly.entity_id
_entity_poly.type
_entity_poly.pdbx_seq_one_letter_code
_entity_poly.pdbx_strand_id
1 'polypeptide(L)'
;MSSNGECFVVLPVNCVSGTLIVGRNAEDEASVGVAEEVCYYDVSDVLEGKTDGGAAAESSNDALRVILQKPKPGLWGGDFGANERGLAVGLTWSAGEDDAKDSDSLLGTDIVRLTLAVSSDVEAAVDRIGLLVATHGHDNSKLNFIACDSTAAWLISCAGKVWAAEKVESSFLRLPSGGLTVSTVINKSSEGLDAEASFAAAHDAEAQTPAEDWCGPKPSGDGTYTQHDMFETLRAASNESSSRAATVSVLSSKGICCHWFTATPNAAESVFKPFVFAPKPRISPLTAVQPEAELTLLHKLHSQRKPAALEHLRSLERSCVDELNNYFSLQDHASDELDELLKDCVEAEVKFYR
;
A
#
# COMPACT_ATOMS: atom_id res chain seq x y z
N MET A 1 -8.90 18.39 1.15
CA MET A 1 -9.68 17.12 1.24
C MET A 1 -8.92 16.12 2.12
N SER A 2 -9.55 15.02 2.54
CA SER A 2 -8.88 13.93 3.26
C SER A 2 -8.91 12.64 2.45
N SER A 3 -7.85 11.82 2.51
CA SER A 3 -7.86 10.45 1.99
C SER A 3 -7.81 9.44 3.13
N ASN A 4 -8.39 8.26 2.92
CA ASN A 4 -8.38 7.17 3.89
C ASN A 4 -7.92 5.87 3.22
N GLY A 5 -7.33 4.98 4.02
CA GLY A 5 -6.96 3.64 3.60
C GLY A 5 -7.21 2.69 4.75
N GLU A 6 -8.21 1.82 4.59
CA GLU A 6 -8.50 0.80 5.59
C GLU A 6 -7.45 -0.31 5.50
N CYS A 7 -6.69 -0.50 6.58
CA CYS A 7 -5.52 -1.37 6.61
C CYS A 7 -5.66 -2.49 7.63
N PHE A 8 -5.15 -3.66 7.26
CA PHE A 8 -5.09 -4.86 8.07
C PHE A 8 -3.65 -5.39 8.03
N VAL A 9 -3.11 -5.76 9.18
CA VAL A 9 -1.78 -6.37 9.26
C VAL A 9 -1.81 -7.61 10.13
N VAL A 10 -1.08 -8.64 9.72
CA VAL A 10 -0.93 -9.91 10.42
C VAL A 10 0.56 -10.22 10.52
N LEU A 11 1.06 -10.32 11.75
CA LEU A 11 2.47 -10.57 12.03
C LEU A 11 2.86 -12.04 11.81
N PRO A 12 4.16 -12.34 11.60
CA PRO A 12 4.68 -13.67 11.27
C PRO A 12 4.17 -14.84 12.11
N VAL A 13 3.92 -14.62 13.40
CA VAL A 13 3.43 -15.67 14.31
C VAL A 13 2.08 -16.26 13.90
N ASN A 14 1.26 -15.50 13.17
CA ASN A 14 -0.07 -15.92 12.72
C ASN A 14 -0.09 -16.45 11.29
N CYS A 15 0.96 -16.21 10.51
CA CYS A 15 0.95 -16.45 9.08
C CYS A 15 1.68 -17.74 8.70
N VAL A 16 1.21 -18.36 7.62
CA VAL A 16 1.90 -19.49 7.00
C VAL A 16 3.32 -19.07 6.61
N SER A 17 4.26 -20.00 6.82
CA SER A 17 5.69 -19.83 6.51
C SER A 17 6.36 -18.65 7.23
N GLY A 18 5.76 -18.09 8.29
CA GLY A 18 6.34 -16.98 9.06
C GLY A 18 6.47 -15.68 8.26
N THR A 19 5.56 -15.46 7.30
CA THR A 19 5.48 -14.22 6.51
C THR A 19 4.76 -13.11 7.27
N LEU A 20 5.02 -11.84 6.97
CA LEU A 20 4.15 -10.74 7.40
C LEU A 20 3.19 -10.39 6.26
N ILE A 21 1.89 -10.28 6.55
CA ILE A 21 0.90 -9.91 5.53
C ILE A 21 0.26 -8.58 5.91
N VAL A 22 0.33 -7.60 5.01
CA VAL A 22 -0.38 -6.32 5.12
C VAL A 22 -1.32 -6.16 3.94
N GLY A 23 -2.58 -5.81 4.22
CA GLY A 23 -3.61 -5.54 3.23
C GLY A 23 -4.18 -4.14 3.41
N ARG A 24 -4.54 -3.47 2.32
CA ARG A 24 -5.14 -2.13 2.32
C ARG A 24 -6.24 -2.01 1.27
N ASN A 25 -7.41 -1.55 1.67
CA ASN A 25 -8.41 -0.96 0.78
C ASN A 25 -8.22 0.55 0.74
N ALA A 26 -7.99 1.14 -0.44
CA ALA A 26 -8.08 2.58 -0.60
C ALA A 26 -9.55 3.02 -0.45
N GLU A 27 -9.79 4.11 0.27
CA GLU A 27 -11.14 4.63 0.52
C GLU A 27 -11.21 6.15 0.30
N ASP A 28 -12.09 6.56 -0.59
CA ASP A 28 -12.38 7.98 -0.82
C ASP A 28 -13.74 8.12 -1.53
N GLU A 29 -14.78 8.50 -0.77
CA GLU A 29 -16.14 8.71 -1.29
C GLU A 29 -16.18 9.76 -2.41
N ALA A 30 -15.33 10.78 -2.36
CA ALA A 30 -15.29 11.85 -3.35
C ALA A 30 -14.55 11.45 -4.64
N SER A 31 -13.82 10.33 -4.62
CA SER A 31 -13.04 9.84 -5.76
C SER A 31 -13.52 8.48 -6.29
N VAL A 32 -14.73 8.05 -5.93
CA VAL A 32 -15.36 6.89 -6.56
C VAL A 32 -15.48 7.12 -8.07
N GLY A 33 -15.02 6.15 -8.85
CA GLY A 33 -14.95 6.25 -10.32
C GLY A 33 -13.75 7.02 -10.87
N VAL A 34 -12.91 7.62 -10.03
CA VAL A 34 -11.61 8.14 -10.47
C VAL A 34 -10.66 6.97 -10.69
N ALA A 35 -9.93 6.98 -11.80
CA ALA A 35 -8.95 5.93 -12.07
C ALA A 35 -7.82 5.90 -11.04
N GLU A 36 -7.34 4.69 -10.79
CA GLU A 36 -6.14 4.42 -10.01
C GLU A 36 -5.15 3.75 -10.92
N GLU A 37 -3.87 3.95 -10.64
CA GLU A 37 -2.79 3.40 -11.45
C GLU A 37 -1.92 2.44 -10.64
N VAL A 38 -1.43 1.40 -11.30
CA VAL A 38 -0.34 0.57 -10.77
C VAL A 38 0.88 0.79 -11.64
N CYS A 39 1.94 1.34 -11.06
CA CYS A 39 3.15 1.76 -11.77
C CYS A 39 4.39 1.16 -11.14
N TYR A 40 5.26 0.59 -11.97
CA TYR A 40 6.58 0.12 -11.60
C TYR A 40 7.62 1.13 -12.05
N TYR A 41 8.63 1.34 -11.22
CA TYR A 41 9.79 2.18 -11.49
C TYR A 41 11.07 1.39 -11.21
N ASP A 42 11.99 1.48 -12.15
CA ASP A 42 13.33 0.92 -12.03
C ASP A 42 14.26 1.88 -11.26
N VAL A 43 15.48 1.45 -10.93
CA VAL A 43 16.42 2.30 -10.18
C VAL A 43 16.79 3.58 -10.93
N SER A 44 16.70 3.55 -12.26
CA SER A 44 17.08 4.67 -13.12
C SER A 44 16.03 5.79 -13.18
N ASP A 45 14.75 5.48 -12.98
CA ASP A 45 13.63 6.42 -13.13
C ASP A 45 12.80 6.64 -11.86
N VAL A 46 13.04 5.87 -10.78
CA VAL A 46 12.27 5.94 -9.53
C VAL A 46 12.30 7.31 -8.86
N LEU A 47 13.34 8.12 -9.07
CA LEU A 47 13.44 9.49 -8.54
C LEU A 47 13.30 10.58 -9.61
N GLU A 48 13.02 10.21 -10.86
CA GLU A 48 12.81 11.19 -11.94
C GLU A 48 11.47 11.91 -11.80
N GLY A 49 11.41 13.16 -12.27
CA GLY A 49 10.21 13.99 -12.29
C GLY A 49 10.17 15.03 -11.17
N LYS A 50 8.97 15.53 -10.88
CA LYS A 50 8.71 16.55 -9.86
C LYS A 50 7.67 16.00 -8.89
N THR A 51 7.94 16.12 -7.59
CA THR A 51 6.98 15.80 -6.53
C THR A 51 5.74 16.69 -6.65
N ASP A 52 4.59 16.20 -6.19
CA ASP A 52 3.34 16.97 -6.22
C ASP A 52 3.32 18.09 -5.18
N GLY A 53 4.02 17.92 -4.05
CA GLY A 53 4.20 18.96 -3.04
C GLY A 53 5.20 20.07 -3.45
N GLY A 54 6.02 19.80 -4.46
CA GLY A 54 6.94 20.77 -5.06
C GLY A 54 8.35 20.80 -4.47
N ALA A 55 8.61 20.13 -3.33
CA ALA A 55 9.96 19.95 -2.81
C ALA A 55 10.81 19.09 -3.76
N ALA A 56 12.09 19.37 -3.88
CA ALA A 56 12.98 18.61 -4.75
C ALA A 56 13.14 17.16 -4.26
N ALA A 57 12.97 16.19 -5.17
CA ALA A 57 13.33 14.81 -4.88
C ALA A 57 14.86 14.69 -4.75
N GLU A 58 15.34 14.21 -3.60
CA GLU A 58 16.76 13.97 -3.38
C GLU A 58 17.25 12.84 -4.30
N SER A 59 18.31 13.08 -5.06
CA SER A 59 18.94 12.02 -5.86
C SER A 59 19.65 11.01 -4.96
N SER A 60 19.54 9.72 -5.29
CA SER A 60 20.27 8.64 -4.62
C SER A 60 20.96 7.74 -5.63
N ASN A 61 22.21 7.37 -5.38
CA ASN A 61 22.94 6.38 -6.18
C ASN A 61 22.59 4.94 -5.79
N ASP A 62 21.95 4.75 -4.63
CA ASP A 62 21.54 3.45 -4.08
C ASP A 62 20.02 3.32 -4.13
N ALA A 63 19.39 3.88 -5.17
CA ALA A 63 17.96 3.82 -5.36
C ALA A 63 17.48 2.38 -5.57
N LEU A 64 16.28 2.08 -5.07
CA LEU A 64 15.64 0.77 -5.14
C LEU A 64 14.51 0.79 -6.16
N ARG A 65 14.25 -0.36 -6.78
CA ARG A 65 13.06 -0.56 -7.63
C ARG A 65 11.79 -0.51 -6.78
N VAL A 66 10.75 0.12 -7.29
CA VAL A 66 9.49 0.38 -6.55
C VAL A 66 8.27 0.05 -7.41
N ILE A 67 7.25 -0.53 -6.78
CA ILE A 67 5.89 -0.67 -7.32
C ILE A 67 4.94 0.19 -6.47
N LEU A 68 4.12 1.01 -7.12
CA LEU A 68 3.17 1.92 -6.46
C LEU A 68 1.74 1.63 -6.92
N GLN A 69 0.81 1.63 -5.97
CA GLN A 69 -0.57 2.01 -6.20
C GLN A 69 -0.70 3.53 -6.10
N LYS A 70 -1.35 4.13 -7.09
CA LYS A 70 -1.53 5.58 -7.19
C LYS A 70 -3.02 5.89 -7.10
N PRO A 71 -3.45 6.76 -6.17
CA PRO A 71 -4.87 6.99 -5.91
C PRO A 71 -5.54 7.83 -7.01
N LYS A 72 -4.78 8.53 -7.86
CA LYS A 72 -5.29 9.33 -8.98
C LYS A 72 -4.28 9.31 -10.14
N PRO A 73 -4.74 9.48 -11.39
CA PRO A 73 -3.85 9.50 -12.53
C PRO A 73 -2.88 10.69 -12.47
N GLY A 74 -1.64 10.46 -12.86
CA GLY A 74 -0.66 11.54 -13.04
C GLY A 74 0.00 12.07 -11.77
N LEU A 75 -0.33 11.55 -10.58
CA LEU A 75 0.47 11.82 -9.37
C LEU A 75 1.91 11.33 -9.55
N TRP A 76 2.87 11.98 -8.93
CA TRP A 76 4.25 11.51 -8.88
C TRP A 76 4.39 10.36 -7.89
N GLY A 77 3.82 10.53 -6.69
CA GLY A 77 3.81 9.54 -5.62
C GLY A 77 2.72 8.47 -5.75
N GLY A 78 2.58 7.68 -4.68
CA GLY A 78 1.54 6.64 -4.53
C GLY A 78 1.03 6.58 -3.09
N ASP A 79 -0.16 6.01 -2.88
CA ASP A 79 -0.76 5.89 -1.54
C ASP A 79 -0.48 4.52 -0.89
N PHE A 80 0.05 3.57 -1.65
CA PHE A 80 0.62 2.33 -1.16
C PHE A 80 1.70 1.85 -2.13
N GLY A 81 2.70 1.13 -1.63
CA GLY A 81 3.69 0.51 -2.50
C GLY A 81 4.64 -0.42 -1.76
N ALA A 82 5.55 -1.00 -2.52
CA ALA A 82 6.63 -1.81 -2.01
C ALA A 82 7.91 -1.63 -2.84
N ASN A 83 9.04 -2.05 -2.27
CA ASN A 83 10.33 -2.06 -2.96
C ASN A 83 10.95 -3.45 -3.03
N GLU A 84 12.02 -3.58 -3.82
CA GLU A 84 12.73 -4.86 -4.04
C GLU A 84 13.41 -5.45 -2.79
N ARG A 85 13.42 -4.72 -1.66
CA ARG A 85 13.98 -5.18 -0.39
C ARG A 85 12.94 -5.80 0.54
N GLY A 86 11.70 -5.93 0.09
CA GLY A 86 10.61 -6.50 0.90
C GLY A 86 10.07 -5.52 1.95
N LEU A 87 10.20 -4.22 1.69
CA LEU A 87 9.54 -3.16 2.45
C LEU A 87 8.24 -2.76 1.76
N ALA A 88 7.14 -2.65 2.51
CA ALA A 88 5.88 -2.08 2.08
C ALA A 88 5.55 -0.83 2.91
N VAL A 89 5.05 0.22 2.27
CA VAL A 89 4.63 1.48 2.92
C VAL A 89 3.27 1.89 2.36
N GLY A 90 2.36 2.25 3.26
CA GLY A 90 1.01 2.71 2.93
C GLY A 90 0.65 3.99 3.65
N LEU A 91 0.07 4.95 2.94
CA LEU A 91 -0.64 6.09 3.51
C LEU A 91 -2.02 5.61 3.96
N THR A 92 -2.26 5.58 5.27
CA THR A 92 -3.53 5.12 5.85
C THR A 92 -4.51 6.26 6.06
N TRP A 93 -4.02 7.49 6.21
CA TRP A 93 -4.87 8.67 6.29
C TRP A 93 -4.09 9.94 5.96
N SER A 94 -4.76 10.92 5.36
CA SER A 94 -4.23 12.27 5.17
C SER A 94 -5.33 13.33 5.31
N ALA A 95 -4.96 14.52 5.77
CA ALA A 95 -5.81 15.71 5.76
C ALA A 95 -4.97 16.99 5.69
N GLY A 96 -5.55 18.06 5.15
CA GLY A 96 -4.91 19.39 5.16
C GLY A 96 -3.75 19.55 4.17
N GLU A 97 -3.77 18.79 3.06
CA GLU A 97 -2.74 18.83 2.01
C GLU A 97 -3.02 19.85 0.89
N ASP A 98 -4.18 20.52 0.90
CA ASP A 98 -4.59 21.41 -0.20
C ASP A 98 -3.59 22.57 -0.42
N ASP A 99 -3.01 23.11 0.66
CA ASP A 99 -1.99 24.18 0.63
C ASP A 99 -0.55 23.63 0.48
N ALA A 100 -0.35 22.32 0.63
CA ALA A 100 0.96 21.68 0.50
C ALA A 100 1.36 21.48 -0.97
N LYS A 101 0.39 21.55 -1.88
CA LYS A 101 0.62 21.36 -3.32
C LYS A 101 1.45 22.51 -3.90
N ASP A 102 2.52 22.16 -4.62
CA ASP A 102 3.44 23.11 -5.26
C ASP A 102 4.03 24.19 -4.32
N SER A 103 4.12 23.93 -3.01
CA SER A 103 4.56 24.89 -1.97
C SER A 103 5.91 24.56 -1.32
N ASP A 104 6.80 23.87 -2.05
CA ASP A 104 8.11 23.39 -1.56
C ASP A 104 7.96 22.42 -0.36
N SER A 105 6.84 21.72 -0.33
CA SER A 105 6.51 20.69 0.67
C SER A 105 6.50 19.30 0.02
N LEU A 106 6.22 18.27 0.81
CA LEU A 106 5.92 16.93 0.31
C LEU A 106 4.49 16.54 0.67
N LEU A 107 3.77 15.93 -0.27
CA LEU A 107 2.51 15.24 0.03
C LEU A 107 2.80 13.87 0.65
N GLY A 108 1.82 13.28 1.32
CA GLY A 108 1.90 11.92 1.86
C GLY A 108 2.23 10.90 0.76
N THR A 109 1.71 11.10 -0.45
CA THR A 109 2.01 10.24 -1.60
C THR A 109 3.46 10.37 -2.08
N ASP A 110 4.04 11.57 -2.04
CA ASP A 110 5.45 11.80 -2.36
C ASP A 110 6.35 11.10 -1.33
N ILE A 111 6.00 11.20 -0.05
CA ILE A 111 6.73 10.58 1.07
C ILE A 111 6.78 9.06 0.92
N VAL A 112 5.68 8.41 0.51
CA VAL A 112 5.65 6.95 0.25
C VAL A 112 6.69 6.57 -0.80
N ARG A 113 6.70 7.24 -1.96
CA ARG A 113 7.63 6.94 -3.06
C ARG A 113 9.08 7.21 -2.65
N LEU A 114 9.35 8.36 -2.05
CA LEU A 114 10.70 8.74 -1.59
C LEU A 114 11.25 7.77 -0.53
N THR A 115 10.40 7.27 0.36
CA THR A 115 10.79 6.30 1.39
C THR A 115 11.14 4.96 0.76
N LEU A 116 10.24 4.42 -0.09
CA LEU A 116 10.45 3.13 -0.76
C LEU A 116 11.68 3.13 -1.67
N ALA A 117 12.00 4.26 -2.29
CA ALA A 117 13.14 4.39 -3.20
C ALA A 117 14.51 4.28 -2.49
N VAL A 118 14.59 4.44 -1.16
CA VAL A 118 15.89 4.53 -0.46
C VAL A 118 16.00 3.65 0.80
N SER A 119 14.89 3.25 1.42
CA SER A 119 14.91 2.49 2.68
C SER A 119 15.00 0.99 2.43
N SER A 120 15.95 0.32 3.09
CA SER A 120 16.20 -1.13 2.94
C SER A 120 15.34 -2.03 3.81
N ASP A 121 14.74 -1.48 4.86
CA ASP A 121 13.99 -2.21 5.90
C ASP A 121 13.02 -1.24 6.60
N VAL A 122 12.17 -1.78 7.47
CA VAL A 122 11.10 -0.99 8.11
C VAL A 122 11.63 0.04 9.11
N GLU A 123 12.74 -0.23 9.78
CA GLU A 123 13.32 0.71 10.74
C GLU A 123 13.87 1.94 10.01
N ALA A 124 14.60 1.72 8.89
CA ALA A 124 15.05 2.78 8.01
C ALA A 124 13.89 3.52 7.33
N ALA A 125 12.76 2.87 7.10
CA ALA A 125 11.56 3.51 6.56
C ALA A 125 10.94 4.49 7.55
N VAL A 126 10.82 4.11 8.83
CA VAL A 126 10.31 4.98 9.89
C VAL A 126 11.18 6.23 10.04
N ASP A 127 12.50 6.05 10.09
CA ASP A 127 13.45 7.16 10.23
C ASP A 127 13.41 8.09 9.00
N ARG A 128 13.26 7.51 7.80
CA ARG A 128 13.15 8.27 6.55
C ARG A 128 11.86 9.08 6.47
N ILE A 129 10.71 8.50 6.81
CA ILE A 129 9.43 9.22 6.89
C ILE A 129 9.56 10.39 7.87
N GLY A 130 10.11 10.13 9.06
CA GLY A 130 10.32 11.16 10.07
C GLY A 130 11.20 12.32 9.60
N LEU A 131 12.30 12.02 8.91
CA LEU A 131 13.19 13.03 8.33
C LEU A 131 12.49 13.87 7.23
N LEU A 132 11.76 13.22 6.33
CA LEU A 132 11.05 13.89 5.24
C LEU A 132 9.97 14.83 5.79
N VAL A 133 9.21 14.38 6.81
CA VAL A 133 8.19 15.18 7.49
C VAL A 133 8.81 16.38 8.22
N ALA A 134 9.88 16.16 8.99
CA ALA A 134 10.54 17.23 9.72
C ALA A 134 11.11 18.31 8.79
N THR A 135 11.55 17.92 7.60
CA THR A 135 12.20 18.83 6.64
C THR A 135 11.17 19.54 5.75
N HIS A 136 10.24 18.76 5.18
CA HIS A 136 9.35 19.18 4.08
C HIS A 136 7.85 19.06 4.40
N GLY A 137 7.48 18.71 5.63
CA GLY A 137 6.07 18.69 6.05
C GLY A 137 5.45 20.09 5.98
N HIS A 138 4.23 20.18 5.48
CA HIS A 138 3.46 21.43 5.47
C HIS A 138 2.70 21.59 6.79
N ASP A 139 2.67 22.80 7.36
CA ASP A 139 2.18 23.06 8.73
C ASP A 139 0.73 22.58 8.98
N ASN A 140 -0.13 22.64 7.96
CA ASN A 140 -1.53 22.22 8.06
C ASN A 140 -1.75 20.72 7.80
N SER A 141 -0.74 20.01 7.31
CA SER A 141 -0.89 18.63 6.89
C SER A 141 -0.81 17.66 8.07
N LYS A 142 -1.72 16.71 8.10
CA LYS A 142 -1.71 15.58 9.03
C LYS A 142 -1.71 14.30 8.21
N LEU A 143 -0.76 13.41 8.50
CA LEU A 143 -0.50 12.21 7.70
C LEU A 143 -0.36 11.01 8.64
N ASN A 144 -0.90 9.87 8.23
CA ASN A 144 -0.73 8.61 8.94
C ASN A 144 -0.25 7.52 7.98
N PHE A 145 0.76 6.77 8.39
CA PHE A 145 1.37 5.72 7.59
C PHE A 145 1.40 4.39 8.34
N ILE A 146 1.42 3.31 7.56
CA ILE A 146 1.89 2.00 8.00
C ILE A 146 3.13 1.64 7.18
N ALA A 147 4.18 1.17 7.85
CA ALA A 147 5.36 0.60 7.21
C ALA A 147 5.59 -0.82 7.72
N CYS A 148 5.87 -1.76 6.82
CA CYS A 148 6.07 -3.16 7.15
C CYS A 148 7.24 -3.76 6.38
N ASP A 149 8.01 -4.62 7.03
CA ASP A 149 8.89 -5.59 6.37
C ASP A 149 8.53 -7.02 6.81
N SER A 150 9.38 -8.01 6.51
CA SER A 150 9.13 -9.39 6.92
C SER A 150 9.14 -9.65 8.45
N THR A 151 9.55 -8.67 9.26
CA THR A 151 9.80 -8.82 10.69
C THR A 151 8.90 -7.98 11.59
N ALA A 152 8.51 -6.79 11.14
CA ALA A 152 7.74 -5.86 11.95
C ALA A 152 6.82 -4.97 11.13
N ALA A 153 5.81 -4.42 11.81
CA ALA A 153 4.94 -3.37 11.33
C ALA A 153 5.01 -2.16 12.25
N TRP A 154 4.94 -0.97 11.67
CA TRP A 154 5.04 0.31 12.36
C TRP A 154 3.92 1.24 11.93
N LEU A 155 3.31 1.93 12.90
CA LEU A 155 2.39 3.04 12.68
C LEU A 155 3.17 4.34 12.83
N ILE A 156 2.98 5.29 11.91
CA ILE A 156 3.66 6.59 11.94
C ILE A 156 2.63 7.69 11.77
N SER A 157 2.45 8.52 12.79
CA SER A 157 1.56 9.68 12.77
C SER A 157 2.36 10.97 12.69
N CYS A 158 1.92 11.88 11.82
CA CYS A 158 2.61 13.13 11.52
C CYS A 158 1.62 14.30 11.54
N ALA A 159 2.03 15.43 12.10
CA ALA A 159 1.27 16.67 12.11
C ALA A 159 2.21 17.87 11.90
N GLY A 160 2.03 18.60 10.80
CA GLY A 160 2.98 19.62 10.39
C GLY A 160 4.37 19.03 10.16
N LYS A 161 5.34 19.44 10.98
CA LYS A 161 6.73 18.97 10.93
C LYS A 161 7.11 18.05 12.09
N VAL A 162 6.16 17.65 12.93
CA VAL A 162 6.41 16.69 14.02
C VAL A 162 5.80 15.34 13.70
N TRP A 163 6.42 14.29 14.22
CA TRP A 163 6.01 12.91 14.00
C TRP A 163 6.27 12.04 15.23
N ALA A 164 5.47 11.00 15.37
CA ALA A 164 5.65 9.92 16.34
C ALA A 164 5.35 8.58 15.67
N ALA A 165 6.02 7.52 16.13
CA ALA A 165 5.86 6.18 15.60
C ALA A 165 5.76 5.13 16.72
N GLU A 166 4.87 4.17 16.50
CA GLU A 166 4.58 3.04 17.37
C GLU A 166 4.88 1.73 16.63
N LYS A 167 5.61 0.83 17.28
CA LYS A 167 5.83 -0.53 16.79
C LYS A 167 4.63 -1.39 17.15
N VAL A 168 4.06 -2.09 16.18
CA VAL A 168 2.91 -2.98 16.38
C VAL A 168 3.36 -4.23 17.14
N GLU A 169 2.85 -4.41 18.35
CA GLU A 169 3.11 -5.59 19.20
C GLU A 169 1.99 -6.64 19.12
N SER A 170 0.79 -6.27 18.66
CA SER A 170 -0.31 -7.21 18.50
C SER A 170 -0.04 -8.16 17.33
N SER A 171 -0.39 -9.44 17.49
CA SER A 171 -0.10 -10.46 16.47
C SER A 171 -0.89 -10.26 15.17
N PHE A 172 -1.97 -9.49 15.22
CA PHE A 172 -2.67 -8.91 14.08
C PHE A 172 -3.37 -7.61 14.50
N LEU A 173 -3.72 -6.75 13.54
CA LEU A 173 -4.39 -5.47 13.80
C LEU A 173 -5.20 -5.00 12.58
N ARG A 174 -6.49 -4.69 12.77
CA ARG A 174 -7.23 -3.78 11.88
C ARG A 174 -6.95 -2.37 12.37
N LEU A 175 -6.34 -1.55 11.52
CA LEU A 175 -5.89 -0.22 11.93
C LEU A 175 -7.11 0.69 12.20
N PRO A 176 -7.04 1.58 13.22
CA PRO A 176 -7.97 2.70 13.33
C PRO A 176 -7.87 3.59 12.09
N SER A 177 -8.99 4.16 11.67
CA SER A 177 -9.10 4.91 10.41
C SER A 177 -9.58 6.35 10.64
N GLY A 178 -9.48 7.19 9.61
CA GLY A 178 -9.98 8.57 9.67
C GLY A 178 -9.17 9.53 10.55
N GLY A 179 -7.93 9.18 10.93
CA GLY A 179 -7.09 10.04 11.75
C GLY A 179 -5.68 9.50 11.99
N LEU A 180 -4.97 10.16 12.91
CA LEU A 180 -3.69 9.75 13.48
C LEU A 180 -3.90 8.61 14.48
N THR A 181 -3.05 7.60 14.41
CA THR A 181 -3.19 6.36 15.20
C THR A 181 -2.23 6.27 16.37
N VAL A 182 -1.08 6.95 16.33
CA VAL A 182 -0.10 6.91 17.42
C VAL A 182 -0.63 7.71 18.60
N SER A 183 -0.77 7.04 19.74
CA SER A 183 -1.32 7.62 20.96
C SER A 183 -0.20 7.87 21.99
N THR A 184 -0.19 7.15 23.11
CA THR A 184 0.80 7.29 24.20
C THR A 184 1.95 6.30 24.09
N VAL A 185 1.82 5.23 23.32
CA VAL A 185 2.93 4.29 23.08
C VAL A 185 3.77 4.82 21.92
N ILE A 186 4.94 5.38 22.26
CA ILE A 186 5.84 5.99 21.28
C ILE A 186 7.21 5.32 21.39
N ASN A 187 7.66 4.72 20.29
CA ASN A 187 8.98 4.08 20.22
C ASN A 187 10.02 4.95 19.49
N LYS A 188 9.59 5.77 18.53
CA LYS A 188 10.43 6.77 17.81
C LYS A 188 9.62 8.04 17.59
N SER A 189 10.25 9.21 17.63
CA SER A 189 9.55 10.48 17.42
C SER A 189 10.49 11.66 17.17
N SER A 190 9.92 12.83 16.90
CA SER A 190 10.62 14.12 16.90
C SER A 190 11.17 14.49 18.29
N GLU A 191 12.30 15.21 18.32
CA GLU A 191 12.85 15.71 19.58
C GLU A 191 11.88 16.66 20.30
N GLY A 192 11.77 16.53 21.62
CA GLY A 192 10.98 17.44 22.46
C GLY A 192 9.48 17.13 22.55
N LEU A 193 9.02 16.00 22.00
CA LEU A 193 7.65 15.52 22.22
C LEU A 193 7.46 15.03 23.67
N ASP A 194 6.28 15.33 24.23
CA ASP A 194 5.85 14.81 25.52
C ASP A 194 5.42 13.36 25.37
N ALA A 195 6.24 12.43 25.87
CA ALA A 195 5.98 10.99 25.77
C ALA A 195 4.78 10.50 26.60
N GLU A 196 4.28 11.31 27.54
CA GLU A 196 3.10 10.97 28.35
C GLU A 196 1.80 11.42 27.69
N ALA A 197 1.87 12.32 26.70
CA ALA A 197 0.71 12.82 25.97
C ALA A 197 0.36 11.92 24.77
N SER A 198 -0.93 11.76 24.50
CA SER A 198 -1.38 11.13 23.26
C SER A 198 -1.05 12.03 22.07
N PHE A 199 -0.19 11.58 21.15
CA PHE A 199 0.18 12.37 19.97
C PHE A 199 -1.05 12.72 19.12
N ALA A 200 -1.88 11.73 18.80
CA ALA A 200 -3.10 11.95 18.02
C ALA A 200 -4.07 12.95 18.67
N ALA A 201 -4.25 12.87 20.01
CA ALA A 201 -5.13 13.78 20.75
C ALA A 201 -4.56 15.19 20.85
N ALA A 202 -3.25 15.33 21.08
CA ALA A 202 -2.56 16.62 21.13
C ALA A 202 -2.65 17.40 19.82
N HIS A 203 -2.93 16.71 18.71
CA HIS A 203 -3.09 17.27 17.38
C HIS A 203 -4.55 17.26 16.89
N ASP A 204 -5.55 17.03 17.75
CA ASP A 204 -6.98 17.07 17.41
C ASP A 204 -7.32 16.25 16.14
N ALA A 205 -6.78 15.03 16.03
CA ALA A 205 -6.96 14.18 14.85
C ALA A 205 -6.95 12.69 15.20
N GLU A 206 -7.55 12.33 16.33
CA GLU A 206 -7.63 10.92 16.74
C GLU A 206 -8.41 10.08 15.73
N ALA A 207 -7.78 8.98 15.31
CA ALA A 207 -8.43 7.97 14.49
C ALA A 207 -9.59 7.30 15.25
N GLN A 208 -10.58 6.86 14.49
CA GLN A 208 -11.72 6.13 15.03
C GLN A 208 -11.38 4.66 15.13
N THR A 209 -11.60 4.09 16.32
CA THR A 209 -11.53 2.64 16.50
C THR A 209 -12.59 1.96 15.62
N PRO A 210 -12.23 0.92 14.85
CA PRO A 210 -13.19 0.20 14.05
C PRO A 210 -14.31 -0.42 14.91
N ALA A 211 -15.54 -0.42 14.40
CA ALA A 211 -16.69 -0.99 15.11
C ALA A 211 -16.55 -2.50 15.36
N GLU A 212 -15.93 -3.20 14.41
CA GLU A 212 -15.55 -4.62 14.52
C GLU A 212 -14.03 -4.74 14.50
N ASP A 213 -13.48 -5.66 15.28
CA ASP A 213 -12.03 -5.81 15.40
C ASP A 213 -11.37 -6.45 14.16
N TRP A 214 -12.14 -7.15 13.32
CA TRP A 214 -11.68 -7.77 12.09
C TRP A 214 -12.84 -8.03 11.11
N CYS A 215 -12.54 -8.20 9.81
CA CYS A 215 -13.52 -8.54 8.78
C CYS A 215 -13.19 -9.88 8.12
N GLY A 216 -14.21 -10.71 7.87
CA GLY A 216 -14.03 -12.00 7.20
C GLY A 216 -13.21 -13.01 8.05
N PRO A 217 -12.33 -13.83 7.42
CA PRO A 217 -11.54 -14.81 8.15
C PRO A 217 -10.54 -14.11 9.09
N LYS A 218 -10.63 -14.42 10.37
CA LYS A 218 -9.81 -13.81 11.42
C LYS A 218 -8.58 -14.67 11.74
N PRO A 219 -7.38 -14.08 11.96
CA PRO A 219 -6.23 -14.83 12.44
C PRO A 219 -6.52 -15.55 13.75
N SER A 220 -6.21 -16.85 13.81
CA SER A 220 -6.55 -17.74 14.93
C SER A 220 -5.42 -17.97 15.93
N GLY A 221 -4.22 -17.45 15.71
CA GLY A 221 -3.07 -17.69 16.61
C GLY A 221 -2.28 -18.96 16.31
N ASP A 222 -2.60 -19.69 15.24
CA ASP A 222 -2.05 -21.02 14.96
C ASP A 222 -1.03 -21.06 13.80
N GLY A 223 -0.67 -19.91 13.24
CA GLY A 223 0.30 -19.81 12.14
C GLY A 223 -0.25 -20.22 10.78
N THR A 224 -1.57 -20.27 10.60
CA THR A 224 -2.20 -20.75 9.35
C THR A 224 -2.74 -19.64 8.44
N TYR A 225 -2.71 -18.38 8.86
CA TYR A 225 -3.28 -17.28 8.07
C TYR A 225 -2.52 -17.08 6.76
N THR A 226 -3.26 -16.98 5.66
CA THR A 226 -2.72 -16.92 4.30
C THR A 226 -3.03 -15.59 3.63
N GLN A 227 -2.41 -15.35 2.46
CA GLN A 227 -2.77 -14.24 1.59
C GLN A 227 -4.21 -14.35 1.07
N HIS A 228 -4.73 -15.56 0.89
CA HIS A 228 -6.13 -15.76 0.47
C HIS A 228 -7.08 -15.30 1.57
N ASP A 229 -6.77 -15.57 2.84
CA ASP A 229 -7.54 -15.06 3.97
C ASP A 229 -7.54 -13.53 3.98
N MET A 230 -6.39 -12.89 3.71
CA MET A 230 -6.32 -11.43 3.58
C MET A 230 -7.18 -10.92 2.42
N PHE A 231 -7.23 -11.61 1.28
CA PHE A 231 -8.11 -11.22 0.18
C PHE A 231 -9.58 -11.24 0.60
N GLU A 232 -10.01 -12.28 1.32
CA GLU A 232 -11.37 -12.37 1.85
C GLU A 232 -11.66 -11.31 2.92
N THR A 233 -10.67 -10.98 3.76
CA THR A 233 -10.78 -9.86 4.71
C THR A 233 -11.03 -8.53 3.99
N LEU A 234 -10.24 -8.21 2.96
CA LEU A 234 -10.41 -6.97 2.19
C LEU A 234 -11.72 -6.94 1.40
N ARG A 235 -12.19 -8.09 0.88
CA ARG A 235 -13.52 -8.22 0.25
C ARG A 235 -14.64 -7.97 1.24
N ALA A 236 -14.56 -8.58 2.43
CA ALA A 236 -15.56 -8.42 3.47
C ALA A 236 -15.62 -7.00 4.02
N ALA A 237 -14.49 -6.29 4.03
CA ALA A 237 -14.40 -4.91 4.48
C ALA A 237 -14.78 -3.88 3.39
N SER A 238 -14.98 -4.31 2.14
CA SER A 238 -15.31 -3.39 1.05
C SER A 238 -16.66 -2.70 1.24
N ASN A 239 -16.72 -1.43 0.88
CA ASN A 239 -17.88 -0.57 0.91
C ASN A 239 -18.11 0.07 -0.48
N GLU A 240 -19.28 -0.14 -1.07
CA GLU A 240 -19.64 0.38 -2.39
C GLU A 240 -19.51 1.92 -2.51
N SER A 241 -19.73 2.66 -1.41
CA SER A 241 -19.74 4.13 -1.45
C SER A 241 -18.36 4.77 -1.36
N SER A 242 -17.33 4.02 -0.95
CA SER A 242 -15.99 4.57 -0.68
C SER A 242 -14.85 3.74 -1.24
N SER A 243 -15.03 2.42 -1.40
CA SER A 243 -13.94 1.51 -1.75
C SER A 243 -13.42 1.73 -3.16
N ARG A 244 -12.11 1.85 -3.22
CA ARG A 244 -11.32 1.99 -4.44
C ARG A 244 -10.43 0.75 -4.58
N ALA A 245 -9.21 0.86 -5.08
CA ALA A 245 -8.35 -0.29 -5.29
C ALA A 245 -7.81 -0.86 -3.97
N ALA A 246 -7.69 -2.18 -3.94
CA ALA A 246 -7.10 -2.94 -2.85
C ALA A 246 -5.71 -3.48 -3.21
N THR A 247 -4.86 -3.54 -2.18
CA THR A 247 -3.49 -4.07 -2.24
C THR A 247 -3.22 -5.05 -1.11
N VAL A 248 -2.35 -6.04 -1.35
CA VAL A 248 -1.82 -6.93 -0.32
C VAL A 248 -0.33 -7.14 -0.55
N SER A 249 0.49 -7.06 0.49
CA SER A 249 1.90 -7.45 0.44
C SER A 249 2.15 -8.63 1.37
N VAL A 250 2.71 -9.70 0.83
CA VAL A 250 3.19 -10.87 1.57
C VAL A 250 4.71 -10.76 1.65
N LEU A 251 5.23 -10.48 2.83
CA LEU A 251 6.63 -10.14 3.08
C LEU A 251 7.34 -11.32 3.74
N SER A 252 8.37 -11.83 3.07
CA SER A 252 9.12 -13.02 3.49
C SER A 252 10.57 -12.67 3.80
N SER A 253 11.10 -13.22 4.90
CA SER A 253 12.52 -13.04 5.28
C SER A 253 13.47 -14.02 4.59
N LYS A 254 12.93 -15.11 4.01
CA LYS A 254 13.70 -16.24 3.47
C LYS A 254 13.30 -16.65 2.06
N GLY A 255 12.40 -15.91 1.44
CA GLY A 255 11.88 -16.23 0.13
C GLY A 255 11.37 -14.98 -0.57
N ILE A 256 10.55 -15.20 -1.59
CA ILE A 256 10.08 -14.14 -2.47
C ILE A 256 8.96 -13.35 -1.79
N CYS A 257 9.11 -12.03 -1.72
CA CYS A 257 8.00 -11.14 -1.38
C CYS A 257 7.08 -11.01 -2.60
N CYS A 258 5.77 -11.08 -2.37
CA CYS A 258 4.77 -10.98 -3.43
C CYS A 258 3.72 -9.92 -3.09
N HIS A 259 3.49 -9.02 -4.04
CA HIS A 259 2.62 -7.86 -3.89
C HIS A 259 1.44 -7.99 -4.86
N TRP A 260 0.24 -7.86 -4.34
CA TRP A 260 -0.99 -8.15 -5.06
C TRP A 260 -1.79 -6.87 -5.20
N PHE A 261 -2.24 -6.60 -6.42
CA PHE A 261 -3.01 -5.41 -6.75
C PHE A 261 -4.31 -5.81 -7.40
N THR A 262 -5.40 -5.17 -7.01
CA THR A 262 -6.64 -5.24 -7.79
C THR A 262 -6.54 -4.39 -9.05
N ALA A 263 -5.93 -3.21 -8.99
CA ALA A 263 -5.89 -2.24 -10.11
C ALA A 263 -7.29 -1.88 -10.67
N THR A 264 -8.33 -2.19 -9.91
CA THR A 264 -9.76 -1.99 -10.19
C THR A 264 -10.45 -1.69 -8.86
N PRO A 265 -11.52 -0.89 -8.85
CA PRO A 265 -12.18 -0.49 -7.61
C PRO A 265 -12.90 -1.65 -6.93
N ASN A 266 -13.10 -1.53 -5.62
CA ASN A 266 -13.89 -2.44 -4.78
C ASN A 266 -13.37 -3.89 -4.79
N ALA A 267 -12.67 -4.30 -3.73
CA ALA A 267 -12.12 -5.65 -3.61
C ALA A 267 -13.19 -6.75 -3.68
N ALA A 268 -14.40 -6.53 -3.18
CA ALA A 268 -15.50 -7.50 -3.29
C ALA A 268 -15.80 -7.87 -4.76
N GLU A 269 -15.58 -6.90 -5.65
CA GLU A 269 -15.89 -6.97 -7.07
C GLU A 269 -14.69 -7.27 -7.97
N SER A 270 -13.48 -7.26 -7.43
CA SER A 270 -12.20 -7.22 -8.15
C SER A 270 -11.27 -8.37 -7.79
N VAL A 271 -10.50 -8.91 -8.75
CA VAL A 271 -9.47 -9.93 -8.48
C VAL A 271 -8.09 -9.35 -8.27
N PHE A 272 -7.28 -10.02 -7.46
CA PHE A 272 -5.90 -9.67 -7.13
C PHE A 272 -4.92 -10.25 -8.15
N LYS A 273 -4.00 -9.42 -8.63
CA LYS A 273 -2.95 -9.80 -9.59
C LYS A 273 -1.59 -9.70 -8.91
N PRO A 274 -0.75 -10.74 -8.99
CA PRO A 274 0.54 -10.76 -8.32
C PRO A 274 1.60 -9.98 -9.07
N PHE A 275 2.51 -9.41 -8.29
CA PHE A 275 3.73 -8.77 -8.72
C PHE A 275 4.87 -9.22 -7.81
N VAL A 276 6.01 -9.51 -8.43
CA VAL A 276 7.26 -9.81 -7.73
C VAL A 276 8.37 -9.00 -8.37
N PHE A 277 9.39 -8.63 -7.59
CA PHE A 277 10.60 -8.00 -8.12
C PHE A 277 11.52 -9.04 -8.80
N ALA A 278 11.05 -9.59 -9.92
CA ALA A 278 11.81 -10.47 -10.81
C ALA A 278 13.03 -9.74 -11.43
N PRO A 279 13.89 -10.39 -12.23
CA PRO A 279 15.03 -9.72 -12.86
C PRO A 279 14.67 -8.55 -13.78
N LYS A 280 13.57 -8.64 -14.55
CA LYS A 280 13.12 -7.61 -15.49
C LYS A 280 11.58 -7.53 -15.51
N PRO A 281 10.95 -7.14 -14.39
CA PRO A 281 9.51 -7.16 -14.26
C PRO A 281 8.87 -6.19 -15.25
N ARG A 282 7.72 -6.59 -15.78
CA ARG A 282 6.97 -5.90 -16.82
C ARG A 282 5.54 -5.69 -16.34
N ILE A 283 5.08 -4.45 -16.46
CA ILE A 283 3.71 -4.06 -16.09
C ILE A 283 2.91 -3.76 -17.34
N SER A 284 1.65 -4.17 -17.33
CA SER A 284 0.74 -3.88 -18.43
C SER A 284 0.43 -2.37 -18.49
N PRO A 285 0.46 -1.73 -19.68
CA PRO A 285 0.02 -0.33 -19.80
C PRO A 285 -1.47 -0.14 -19.49
N LEU A 286 -2.21 -1.25 -19.35
CA LEU A 286 -3.64 -1.26 -19.07
C LEU A 286 -3.98 -0.89 -17.62
N THR A 287 -2.99 -0.81 -16.74
CA THR A 287 -3.09 -0.29 -15.36
C THR A 287 -2.69 1.18 -15.24
N ALA A 288 -2.41 1.86 -16.34
CA ALA A 288 -2.14 3.29 -16.37
C ALA A 288 -3.11 4.01 -17.31
N VAL A 289 -3.39 5.28 -17.03
CA VAL A 289 -4.27 6.08 -17.90
C VAL A 289 -3.51 6.44 -19.17
N GLN A 290 -4.07 6.07 -20.31
CA GLN A 290 -3.50 6.38 -21.62
C GLN A 290 -3.83 7.82 -22.03
N PRO A 291 -3.04 8.44 -22.93
CA PRO A 291 -3.38 9.75 -23.49
C PRO A 291 -4.83 9.78 -24.00
N GLU A 292 -5.55 10.87 -23.72
CA GLU A 292 -6.96 11.08 -24.11
C GLU A 292 -8.00 10.19 -23.40
N ALA A 293 -7.59 9.33 -22.46
CA ALA A 293 -8.49 8.55 -21.62
C ALA A 293 -8.67 9.19 -20.22
N GLU A 294 -9.85 8.99 -19.63
CA GLU A 294 -10.12 9.36 -18.22
C GLU A 294 -9.89 8.18 -17.27
N LEU A 295 -10.03 6.95 -17.79
CA LEU A 295 -9.87 5.71 -17.04
C LEU A 295 -8.77 4.83 -17.63
N THR A 296 -8.16 4.00 -16.79
CA THR A 296 -7.37 2.87 -17.28
C THR A 296 -8.28 1.93 -18.07
N LEU A 297 -7.74 1.23 -19.08
CA LEU A 297 -8.57 0.30 -19.85
C LEU A 297 -9.13 -0.80 -18.96
N LEU A 298 -8.34 -1.28 -17.99
CA LEU A 298 -8.76 -2.29 -17.04
C LEU A 298 -9.95 -1.79 -16.19
N HIS A 299 -9.85 -0.59 -15.59
CA HIS A 299 -10.95 0.01 -14.83
C HIS A 299 -12.21 0.15 -15.68
N LYS A 300 -12.08 0.69 -16.90
CA LYS A 300 -13.22 0.88 -17.82
C LYS A 300 -13.95 -0.43 -18.09
N LEU A 301 -13.22 -1.49 -18.43
CA LEU A 301 -13.84 -2.79 -18.73
C LEU A 301 -14.40 -3.46 -17.47
N HIS A 302 -13.73 -3.30 -16.33
CA HIS A 302 -14.23 -3.76 -15.04
C HIS A 302 -15.59 -3.13 -14.69
N SER A 303 -15.79 -1.83 -14.95
CA SER A 303 -17.08 -1.17 -14.73
C SER A 303 -18.21 -1.67 -15.65
N GLN A 304 -17.86 -2.31 -16.77
CA GLN A 304 -18.79 -2.81 -17.79
C GLN A 304 -18.97 -4.34 -17.74
N ARG A 305 -18.32 -5.00 -16.77
CA ARG A 305 -18.26 -6.46 -16.71
C ARG A 305 -19.64 -7.07 -16.44
N LYS A 306 -19.84 -8.29 -16.93
CA LYS A 306 -21.01 -9.10 -16.56
C LYS A 306 -20.76 -9.73 -15.18
N PRO A 307 -21.78 -9.84 -14.30
CA PRO A 307 -21.61 -10.46 -12.98
C PRO A 307 -20.99 -11.87 -13.02
N ALA A 308 -21.34 -12.68 -14.03
CA ALA A 308 -20.81 -14.03 -14.20
C ALA A 308 -19.29 -14.09 -14.50
N ALA A 309 -18.69 -12.98 -14.93
CA ALA A 309 -17.24 -12.92 -15.17
C ALA A 309 -16.45 -13.03 -13.85
N LEU A 310 -17.00 -12.49 -12.75
CA LEU A 310 -16.29 -12.43 -11.47
C LEU A 310 -16.01 -13.83 -10.90
N GLU A 311 -16.96 -14.76 -10.97
CA GLU A 311 -16.77 -16.12 -10.46
C GLU A 311 -15.64 -16.85 -11.21
N HIS A 312 -15.58 -16.69 -12.53
CA HIS A 312 -14.52 -17.26 -13.35
C HIS A 312 -13.16 -16.62 -13.04
N LEU A 313 -13.11 -15.29 -12.93
CA LEU A 313 -11.89 -14.57 -12.56
C LEU A 313 -11.39 -14.98 -11.17
N ARG A 314 -12.29 -15.17 -10.19
CA ARG A 314 -11.95 -15.69 -8.85
C ARG A 314 -11.38 -17.11 -8.90
N SER A 315 -11.86 -17.94 -9.82
CA SER A 315 -11.27 -19.26 -10.03
C SER A 315 -9.84 -19.17 -10.55
N LEU A 316 -9.58 -18.27 -11.50
CA LEU A 316 -8.24 -18.04 -12.04
C LEU A 316 -7.29 -17.46 -11.00
N GLU A 317 -7.77 -16.51 -10.19
CA GLU A 317 -7.03 -15.95 -9.06
C GLU A 317 -6.59 -17.05 -8.08
N ARG A 318 -7.49 -17.96 -7.70
CA ARG A 318 -7.15 -19.10 -6.82
C ARG A 318 -6.09 -20.01 -7.44
N SER A 319 -6.24 -20.39 -8.71
CA SER A 319 -5.25 -21.20 -9.40
C SER A 319 -3.89 -20.51 -9.47
N CYS A 320 -3.86 -19.21 -9.74
CA CYS A 320 -2.63 -18.41 -9.74
C CYS A 320 -1.96 -18.38 -8.35
N VAL A 321 -2.74 -18.22 -7.27
CA VAL A 321 -2.25 -18.30 -5.89
C VAL A 321 -1.62 -19.66 -5.60
N ASP A 322 -2.28 -20.76 -5.98
CA ASP A 322 -1.78 -22.12 -5.75
C ASP A 322 -0.46 -22.38 -6.51
N GLU A 323 -0.40 -21.98 -7.78
CA GLU A 323 0.80 -22.10 -8.62
C GLU A 323 1.98 -21.31 -8.04
N LEU A 324 1.75 -20.07 -7.62
CA LEU A 324 2.79 -19.23 -7.00
C LEU A 324 3.23 -19.75 -5.64
N ASN A 325 2.31 -20.23 -4.80
CA ASN A 325 2.67 -20.85 -3.53
C ASN A 325 3.55 -22.09 -3.73
N ASN A 326 3.22 -22.92 -4.73
CA ASN A 326 4.05 -24.06 -5.08
C ASN A 326 5.44 -23.59 -5.57
N TYR A 327 5.51 -22.59 -6.44
CA TYR A 327 6.78 -22.02 -6.90
C TYR A 327 7.61 -21.47 -5.73
N PHE A 328 7.03 -20.65 -4.84
CA PHE A 328 7.70 -20.07 -3.67
C PHE A 328 8.13 -21.11 -2.63
N SER A 329 7.51 -22.29 -2.61
CA SER A 329 7.95 -23.40 -1.76
C SER A 329 9.21 -24.10 -2.28
N LEU A 330 9.52 -23.93 -3.57
CA LEU A 330 10.64 -24.58 -4.26
C LEU A 330 11.81 -23.63 -4.54
N GLN A 331 11.55 -22.32 -4.60
CA GLN A 331 12.51 -21.28 -4.95
C GLN A 331 12.59 -20.22 -3.85
N ASP A 332 13.81 -19.75 -3.54
CA ASP A 332 14.07 -18.68 -2.58
C ASP A 332 14.29 -17.30 -3.24
N HIS A 333 14.37 -17.24 -4.56
CA HIS A 333 14.55 -16.01 -5.34
C HIS A 333 13.68 -16.02 -6.61
N ALA A 334 13.24 -14.83 -7.03
CA ALA A 334 12.42 -14.69 -8.23
C ALA A 334 13.27 -14.89 -9.50
N SER A 335 12.82 -15.75 -10.41
CA SER A 335 13.43 -15.94 -11.73
C SER A 335 12.76 -15.07 -12.81
N ASP A 336 13.33 -15.09 -14.01
CA ASP A 336 12.80 -14.46 -15.22
C ASP A 336 11.46 -15.06 -15.69
N GLU A 337 11.09 -16.25 -15.22
CA GLU A 337 9.77 -16.84 -15.45
C GLU A 337 8.63 -15.96 -14.88
N LEU A 338 8.94 -15.09 -13.91
CA LEU A 338 7.98 -14.19 -13.27
C LEU A 338 8.05 -12.75 -13.82
N ASP A 339 8.88 -12.47 -14.82
CA ASP A 339 9.06 -11.11 -15.38
C ASP A 339 7.74 -10.51 -15.88
N GLU A 340 6.88 -11.30 -16.53
CA GLU A 340 5.63 -10.83 -17.13
C GLU A 340 4.40 -11.12 -16.24
N LEU A 341 4.59 -11.56 -14.99
CA LEU A 341 3.53 -12.08 -14.11
C LEU A 341 2.34 -11.12 -13.95
N LEU A 342 2.59 -9.88 -13.51
CA LEU A 342 1.51 -8.89 -13.33
C LEU A 342 0.84 -8.55 -14.66
N LYS A 343 1.64 -8.36 -15.71
CA LYS A 343 1.15 -7.99 -17.04
C LYS A 343 0.22 -9.06 -17.60
N ASP A 344 0.61 -10.33 -17.53
CA ASP A 344 -0.17 -11.42 -18.10
C ASP A 344 -1.48 -11.63 -17.35
N CYS A 345 -1.49 -11.49 -16.02
CA CYS A 345 -2.73 -11.51 -15.23
C CYS A 345 -3.68 -10.37 -15.62
N VAL A 346 -3.16 -9.14 -15.78
CA VAL A 346 -3.96 -7.97 -16.20
C VAL A 346 -4.52 -8.15 -17.61
N GLU A 347 -3.69 -8.59 -18.57
CA GLU A 347 -4.11 -8.79 -19.95
C GLU A 347 -5.10 -9.95 -20.10
N ALA A 348 -4.95 -11.01 -19.29
CA ALA A 348 -5.91 -12.09 -19.22
C ALA A 348 -7.28 -11.60 -18.75
N GLU A 349 -7.35 -10.83 -17.66
CA GLU A 349 -8.61 -10.28 -17.16
C GLU A 349 -9.29 -9.35 -18.19
N VAL A 350 -8.52 -8.48 -18.85
CA VAL A 350 -9.04 -7.62 -19.93
C VAL A 350 -9.63 -8.44 -21.07
N LYS A 351 -9.02 -9.57 -21.44
CA LYS A 351 -9.59 -10.49 -22.44
C LYS A 351 -10.89 -11.13 -21.96
N PHE A 352 -11.02 -11.44 -20.67
CA PHE A 352 -12.25 -11.98 -20.08
C PHE A 352 -13.42 -10.99 -20.07
N TYR A 353 -13.14 -9.69 -19.97
CA TYR A 353 -14.19 -8.67 -20.02
C TYR A 353 -14.72 -8.36 -21.43
N ARG A 354 -13.98 -8.71 -22.47
CA ARG A 354 -14.35 -8.47 -23.88
C ARG A 354 -15.19 -9.61 -24.45
#